data_AF-A0A656JLX2-F1
#
_entry.id   AF-A0A656JLX2-F1
#
_cell.length_a   1.000
_cell.length_b   1.000
_cell.length_c   1.000
_cell.angle_alpha   90.00
_cell.angle_beta   90.00
_cell.angle_gamma   90.00
#
_symmetry.space_group_name_H-M   'P 1'
#
loop_
_entity.id
_entity.type
_entity.pdbx_description
1 polymer ?
#
loop_
_entity_poly.entity_id
_entity_poly.type
_entity_poly.pdbx_seq_one_letter_code
_entity_poly.pdbx_strand_id
1 'polypeptide(L)'
;RFKCHREADVLPPVNQDADTLYQYGLFLQQRERPSDISDAARYYRVAAAHGHYKAATNLQTLITQGLAHSPNGQKEALALVEKFMTLGVPGAYYDMAHYQDQDQDQDQDQDQDQDQDQNQNQEKANAYFRKAADLGSPDAQYYAAVLLGRVKGGAGVMEEM
;
A
#
# COMPACT_ATOMS: atom_id res chain seq x y z
N ARG A 1 4.22 -26.36 -0.68
CA ARG A 1 4.78 -26.14 0.68
C ARG A 1 4.71 -24.65 0.96
N PHE A 2 3.95 -24.22 1.97
CA PHE A 2 3.95 -22.83 2.42
C PHE A 2 5.30 -22.53 3.09
N LYS A 3 5.88 -21.36 2.80
CA LYS A 3 7.12 -20.88 3.43
C LYS A 3 6.79 -19.53 4.05
N CYS A 4 6.82 -19.47 5.37
CA CYS A 4 6.63 -18.22 6.09
C CYS A 4 7.85 -17.33 5.84
N HIS A 5 7.59 -16.11 5.38
CA HIS A 5 8.57 -15.04 5.21
C HIS A 5 8.20 -13.92 6.18
N ARG A 6 9.20 -13.33 6.85
CA ARG A 6 8.99 -12.11 7.62
C ARG A 6 9.34 -10.93 6.74
N GLU A 7 8.50 -9.91 6.77
CA GLU A 7 8.73 -8.67 6.02
C GLU A 7 10.13 -8.08 6.27
N ALA A 8 10.56 -8.08 7.53
CA ALA A 8 11.88 -7.57 7.93
C ALA A 8 13.06 -8.27 7.24
N ASP A 9 12.90 -9.50 6.75
CA ASP A 9 13.97 -10.25 6.09
C ASP A 9 14.16 -9.81 4.61
N VAL A 10 13.22 -9.07 4.03
CA VAL A 10 13.24 -8.62 2.62
C VAL A 10 13.26 -7.10 2.44
N LEU A 11 13.01 -6.34 3.50
CA LEU A 11 13.00 -4.88 3.43
C LEU A 11 14.40 -4.32 3.12
N PRO A 12 14.50 -3.33 2.21
CA PRO A 12 15.75 -2.63 1.99
C PRO A 12 16.16 -1.84 3.25
N PRO A 13 17.47 -1.69 3.50
CA PRO A 13 17.95 -0.88 4.62
C PRO A 13 17.51 0.58 4.44
N VAL A 14 17.11 1.20 5.55
CA VAL A 14 16.71 2.60 5.59
C VAL A 14 17.88 3.45 6.07
N ASN A 15 18.17 4.52 5.36
CA ASN A 15 19.16 5.51 5.80
C ASN A 15 18.64 6.24 7.06
N GLN A 16 19.49 6.39 8.08
CA GLN A 16 19.19 7.08 9.33
C GLN A 16 18.71 8.53 9.15
N ASP A 17 19.24 9.27 8.18
CA ASP A 17 18.79 10.63 7.86
C ASP A 17 17.35 10.61 7.32
N ALA A 18 17.05 9.64 6.45
CA ALA A 18 15.71 9.45 5.92
C ALA A 18 14.71 9.00 7.00
N ASP A 19 15.13 8.12 7.92
CA ASP A 19 14.33 7.74 9.08
C ASP A 19 14.09 8.93 10.00
N THR A 20 15.09 9.77 10.27
CA THR A 20 14.91 10.98 11.08
C THR A 20 13.88 11.93 10.48
N LEU A 21 13.92 12.14 9.15
CA LEU A 21 12.92 12.94 8.44
C LEU A 21 11.54 12.31 8.53
N TYR A 22 11.44 10.99 8.38
CA TYR A 22 10.18 10.27 8.54
C TYR A 22 9.61 10.42 9.95
N GLN A 23 10.42 10.22 11.00
CA GLN A 23 9.99 10.38 12.39
C GLN A 23 9.51 11.81 12.68
N TYR A 24 10.18 12.82 12.13
CA TYR A 24 9.74 14.20 12.28
C TYR A 24 8.41 14.47 11.54
N GLY A 25 8.25 13.93 10.32
CA GLY A 25 6.98 13.97 9.60
C GLY A 25 5.84 13.30 10.38
N LEU A 26 6.13 12.15 11.01
CA LEU A 26 5.17 11.42 11.85
C LEU A 26 4.76 12.23 13.08
N PHE A 27 5.74 12.86 13.75
CA PHE A 27 5.49 13.76 14.87
C PHE A 27 4.57 14.94 14.48
N LEU A 28 4.78 15.52 13.31
CA LEU A 28 3.93 16.60 12.81
C LEU A 28 2.51 16.10 12.49
N GLN A 29 2.38 14.97 11.79
CA GLN A 29 1.08 14.40 11.45
C GLN A 29 0.24 14.08 12.70
N GLN A 30 0.85 13.55 13.76
CA GLN A 30 0.17 13.24 15.04
C GLN A 30 -0.40 14.46 15.77
N ARG A 31 0.05 15.68 15.43
CA ARG A 31 -0.51 16.92 15.99
C ARG A 31 -1.81 17.32 15.29
N GLU A 32 -2.12 16.70 14.15
CA GLU A 32 -3.37 16.82 13.38
C GLU A 32 -3.78 18.27 13.03
N ARG A 33 -2.84 19.22 13.02
CA ARG A 33 -3.11 20.58 12.56
C ARG A 33 -3.00 20.63 11.03
N PRO A 34 -3.88 21.33 10.32
CA PRO A 34 -3.81 21.40 8.85
C PRO A 34 -2.43 21.82 8.29
N SER A 35 -1.75 22.77 8.94
CA SER A 35 -0.39 23.17 8.57
C SER A 35 0.64 22.07 8.83
N ASP A 36 0.50 21.35 9.96
CA ASP A 36 1.42 20.27 10.33
C ASP A 36 1.26 19.07 9.37
N ILE A 37 0.05 18.79 8.85
CA ILE A 37 -0.18 17.74 7.84
C ILE A 37 0.54 18.08 6.52
N SER A 38 0.44 19.34 6.09
CA SER A 38 1.13 19.80 4.88
C SER A 38 2.65 19.73 5.05
N ASP A 39 3.17 20.09 6.23
CA ASP A 39 4.60 19.97 6.51
C ASP A 39 5.03 18.50 6.64
N ALA A 40 4.24 17.63 7.28
CA ALA A 40 4.49 16.19 7.34
C ALA A 40 4.67 15.58 5.94
N ALA A 41 3.79 15.93 5.01
CA ALA A 41 3.90 15.50 3.61
C ALA A 41 5.22 15.96 2.95
N ARG A 42 5.74 17.14 3.29
CA ARG A 42 7.06 17.60 2.78
C ARG A 42 8.19 16.74 3.32
N TYR A 43 8.19 16.41 4.60
CA TYR A 43 9.20 15.51 5.19
C TYR A 43 9.11 14.11 4.60
N TYR A 44 7.89 13.59 4.41
CA TYR A 44 7.71 12.29 3.78
C TYR A 44 8.19 12.24 2.34
N ARG A 45 7.99 13.30 1.54
CA ARG A 45 8.54 13.38 0.17
C ARG A 45 10.05 13.21 0.16
N VAL A 46 10.76 13.92 1.05
CA VAL A 46 12.22 13.81 1.13
C VAL A 46 12.63 12.42 1.62
N ALA A 47 12.03 11.91 2.69
CA ALA A 47 12.33 10.58 3.20
C ALA A 47 12.08 9.48 2.15
N ALA A 48 10.95 9.52 1.45
CA ALA A 48 10.60 8.59 0.37
C ALA A 48 11.54 8.71 -0.84
N ALA A 49 11.97 9.93 -1.19
CA ALA A 49 12.99 10.15 -2.22
C ALA A 49 14.29 9.39 -1.87
N HIS A 50 14.66 9.38 -0.59
CA HIS A 50 15.82 8.66 -0.04
C HIS A 50 15.55 7.18 0.34
N GLY A 51 14.45 6.59 -0.13
CA GLY A 51 14.19 5.15 0.02
C GLY A 51 13.47 4.74 1.31
N HIS A 52 12.87 5.69 2.04
CA HIS A 52 12.08 5.39 3.21
C HIS A 52 10.67 4.90 2.83
N TYR A 53 10.47 3.58 2.82
CA TYR A 53 9.21 2.98 2.35
C TYR A 53 7.99 3.37 3.19
N LYS A 54 8.10 3.45 4.53
CA LYS A 54 6.96 3.89 5.37
C LYS A 54 6.57 5.35 5.12
N ALA A 55 7.52 6.17 4.67
CA ALA A 55 7.24 7.57 4.35
C ALA A 55 6.47 7.64 3.04
N ALA A 56 6.78 6.76 2.09
CA ALA A 56 6.09 6.66 0.82
C ALA A 56 4.63 6.23 1.00
N THR A 57 4.37 5.18 1.81
CA THR A 57 3.02 4.75 2.15
C THR A 57 2.23 5.86 2.83
N ASN A 58 2.80 6.52 3.86
CA ASN A 58 2.13 7.64 4.53
C ASN A 58 1.85 8.81 3.57
N LEU A 59 2.81 9.15 2.71
CA LEU A 59 2.65 10.21 1.72
C LEU A 59 1.55 9.88 0.70
N GLN A 60 1.53 8.64 0.20
CA GLN A 60 0.49 8.16 -0.70
C GLN A 60 -0.89 8.34 -0.05
N THR A 61 -1.07 7.91 1.20
CA THR A 61 -2.33 8.09 1.94
C THR A 61 -2.73 9.57 2.05
N LEU A 62 -1.79 10.45 2.40
CA LEU A 62 -2.10 11.88 2.51
C LEU A 62 -2.47 12.48 1.15
N ILE A 63 -1.85 12.05 0.06
CA ILE A 63 -2.15 12.52 -1.29
C ILE A 63 -3.52 12.02 -1.75
N THR A 64 -3.82 10.72 -1.59
CA THR A 64 -5.09 10.13 -2.06
C THR A 64 -6.29 10.65 -1.28
N GLN A 65 -6.11 11.00 0.00
CA GLN A 65 -7.15 11.64 0.82
C GLN A 65 -7.29 13.16 0.57
N GLY A 66 -6.48 13.74 -0.32
CA GLY A 66 -6.48 15.18 -0.59
C GLY A 66 -5.93 16.05 0.55
N LEU A 67 -5.28 15.44 1.54
CA LEU A 67 -4.69 16.14 2.70
C LEU A 67 -3.33 16.76 2.38
N ALA A 68 -2.59 16.15 1.46
CA ALA A 68 -1.34 16.69 0.93
C ALA A 68 -1.57 17.24 -0.48
N HIS A 69 -1.34 18.53 -0.67
CA HIS A 69 -1.39 19.14 -2.00
C HIS A 69 -0.35 18.48 -2.92
N SER A 70 -0.79 18.11 -4.11
CA SER A 70 0.04 17.66 -5.23
C SER A 70 -0.60 18.12 -6.54
N PRO A 71 0.18 18.69 -7.49
CA PRO A 71 -0.35 19.08 -8.80
C PRO A 71 -0.95 17.91 -9.59
N ASN A 72 -0.45 16.69 -9.37
CA ASN A 72 -0.98 15.47 -9.95
C ASN A 72 -0.84 14.34 -8.93
N GLY A 73 -1.76 14.35 -7.95
CA GLY A 73 -1.71 13.43 -6.80
C GLY A 73 -1.75 11.96 -7.20
N GLN A 74 -2.63 11.60 -8.13
CA GLN A 74 -2.74 10.23 -8.64
C GLN A 74 -1.40 9.72 -9.20
N LYS A 75 -0.76 10.52 -10.07
CA LYS A 75 0.54 10.17 -10.65
C LYS A 75 1.66 10.12 -9.60
N GLU A 76 1.67 11.03 -8.63
CA GLU A 76 2.66 11.02 -7.54
C GLU A 76 2.51 9.76 -6.67
N ALA A 77 1.29 9.44 -6.26
CA ALA A 77 0.97 8.24 -5.49
C ALA A 77 1.41 6.97 -6.23
N LEU A 78 1.05 6.83 -7.51
CA LEU A 78 1.45 5.67 -8.32
C LEU A 78 2.96 5.53 -8.46
N ALA A 79 3.65 6.64 -8.73
CA ALA A 79 5.10 6.64 -8.89
C ALA A 79 5.83 6.23 -7.59
N LEU A 80 5.29 6.59 -6.42
CA LEU A 80 5.82 6.13 -5.13
C LEU A 80 5.67 4.62 -5.00
N VAL A 81 4.46 4.10 -5.22
CA VAL A 81 4.17 2.67 -5.10
C VAL A 81 5.03 1.85 -6.07
N GLU A 82 5.07 2.22 -7.35
CA GLU A 82 5.90 1.56 -8.36
C GLU A 82 7.38 1.53 -7.97
N LYS A 83 7.92 2.67 -7.50
CA LYS A 83 9.31 2.75 -7.03
C LYS A 83 9.56 1.72 -5.93
N PHE A 84 8.72 1.64 -4.91
CA PHE A 84 8.95 0.73 -3.79
C PHE A 84 8.66 -0.74 -4.13
N MET A 85 7.79 -1.01 -5.10
CA MET A 85 7.67 -2.35 -5.70
C MET A 85 8.97 -2.77 -6.41
N THR A 86 9.62 -1.87 -7.16
CA THR A 86 10.93 -2.20 -7.78
C THR A 86 12.04 -2.47 -6.76
N LEU A 87 11.92 -1.88 -5.56
CA LEU A 87 12.82 -2.14 -4.43
C LEU A 87 12.43 -3.41 -3.64
N GLY A 88 11.37 -4.11 -4.05
CA GLY A 88 10.91 -5.35 -3.41
C GLY A 88 10.22 -5.16 -2.07
N VAL A 89 9.75 -3.95 -1.76
CA VAL A 89 9.07 -3.66 -0.49
C VAL A 89 7.70 -4.35 -0.47
N PRO A 90 7.41 -5.24 0.50
CA PRO A 90 6.15 -5.99 0.52
C PRO A 90 4.93 -5.09 0.66
N GLY A 91 4.99 -4.08 1.54
CA GLY A 91 3.94 -3.07 1.69
C GLY A 91 3.59 -2.31 0.41
N ALA A 92 4.54 -2.10 -0.52
CA ALA A 92 4.24 -1.41 -1.77
C ALA A 92 3.34 -2.25 -2.71
N TYR A 93 3.46 -3.58 -2.68
CA TYR A 93 2.53 -4.44 -3.41
C TYR A 93 1.12 -4.38 -2.81
N TYR A 94 1.01 -4.28 -1.47
CA TYR A 94 -0.26 -4.08 -0.80
C TYR A 94 -0.88 -2.71 -1.14
N ASP A 95 -0.07 -1.66 -1.15
CA ASP A 95 -0.48 -0.31 -1.54
C ASP A 95 -0.97 -0.23 -3.00
N MET A 96 -0.32 -0.95 -3.92
CA MET A 96 -0.76 -1.06 -5.32
C MET A 96 -2.11 -1.77 -5.45
N ALA A 97 -2.30 -2.84 -4.69
CA ALA A 97 -3.53 -3.62 -4.71
C ALA A 97 -4.73 -2.75 -4.27
N HIS A 98 -4.58 -2.01 -3.17
CA HIS A 98 -5.61 -1.07 -2.70
C HIS A 98 -5.87 0.07 -3.66
N TYR A 99 -4.82 0.60 -4.27
CA TYR A 99 -4.96 1.65 -5.25
C TYR A 99 -5.80 1.19 -6.46
N GLN A 100 -5.60 -0.05 -6.95
CA GLN A 100 -6.38 -0.64 -8.05
C GLN A 100 -7.82 -1.03 -7.66
N ASP A 101 -8.06 -1.31 -6.37
CA ASP A 101 -9.39 -1.60 -5.82
C ASP A 101 -10.22 -0.30 -5.72
N GLN A 102 -9.61 0.78 -5.21
CA GLN A 102 -10.27 2.09 -5.05
C GLN A 102 -10.60 2.81 -6.35
N ASP A 103 -9.76 2.67 -7.38
CA ASP A 103 -10.07 3.22 -8.71
C ASP A 103 -11.32 2.53 -9.31
N GLN A 104 -11.64 1.28 -8.92
CA GLN A 104 -12.86 0.59 -9.38
C GLN A 104 -14.14 1.09 -8.71
N ASP A 105 -14.09 1.46 -7.42
CA ASP A 105 -15.25 2.01 -6.71
C ASP A 105 -15.75 3.34 -7.31
N GLN A 106 -14.87 4.07 -8.01
CA GLN A 106 -15.23 5.34 -8.67
C GLN A 106 -15.87 5.13 -10.06
N ASP A 107 -15.69 3.97 -10.69
CA ASP A 107 -16.26 3.62 -11.99
C ASP A 107 -17.61 2.86 -11.87
N GLN A 108 -18.11 2.60 -10.65
CA GLN A 108 -19.37 1.88 -10.39
C GLN A 108 -20.64 2.59 -10.88
N ASP A 109 -20.55 3.83 -11.36
CA ASP A 109 -21.66 4.58 -11.95
C ASP A 109 -21.89 4.26 -13.46
N GLN A 110 -21.12 3.33 -14.05
CA GLN A 110 -21.26 2.97 -15.48
C GLN A 110 -21.56 1.48 -15.71
N ASP A 111 -22.77 1.23 -16.22
CA ASP A 111 -23.27 0.07 -16.97
C ASP A 111 -22.89 -1.36 -16.52
N GLN A 112 -23.92 -2.14 -16.14
CA GLN A 112 -23.90 -3.55 -15.71
C GLN A 112 -23.41 -4.57 -16.76
N ASP A 113 -22.93 -4.13 -17.92
CA ASP A 113 -22.38 -5.00 -18.97
C ASP A 113 -20.84 -5.23 -18.83
N GLN A 114 -20.20 -4.65 -17.80
CA GLN A 114 -18.75 -4.73 -17.55
C GLN A 114 -18.28 -5.87 -16.61
N ASP A 115 -19.11 -6.88 -16.34
CA ASP A 115 -18.79 -7.98 -15.41
C ASP A 115 -17.45 -8.69 -15.71
N GLN A 116 -17.01 -8.74 -16.98
CA GLN A 116 -15.74 -9.36 -17.37
C GLN A 116 -14.51 -8.50 -17.06
N ASP A 117 -14.60 -7.18 -17.22
CA ASP A 117 -13.48 -6.26 -17.00
C ASP A 117 -13.27 -6.00 -15.50
N GLN A 118 -14.35 -5.96 -14.72
CA GLN A 118 -14.29 -5.90 -13.26
C GLN A 118 -13.59 -7.13 -12.67
N ASN A 119 -13.90 -8.33 -13.17
CA ASN A 119 -13.27 -9.55 -12.69
C ASN A 119 -11.75 -9.58 -12.99
N GLN A 120 -11.32 -9.10 -14.16
CA GLN A 120 -9.90 -9.01 -14.51
C GLN A 120 -9.12 -8.03 -13.63
N ASN A 121 -9.71 -6.89 -13.26
CA ASN A 121 -9.05 -5.92 -12.40
C ASN A 121 -8.98 -6.40 -10.95
N GLN A 122 -10.03 -7.07 -10.46
CA GLN A 122 -9.99 -7.74 -9.16
C GLN A 122 -8.93 -8.85 -9.11
N GLU A 123 -8.78 -9.64 -10.16
CA GLU A 123 -7.73 -10.67 -10.25
C GLU A 123 -6.31 -10.07 -10.18
N LYS A 124 -6.08 -8.91 -10.82
CA LYS A 124 -4.80 -8.19 -10.75
C LYS A 124 -4.51 -7.68 -9.34
N ALA A 125 -5.49 -7.04 -8.68
CA ALA A 125 -5.35 -6.59 -7.29
C ALA A 125 -5.06 -7.78 -6.35
N ASN A 126 -5.79 -8.89 -6.51
CA ASN A 126 -5.56 -10.12 -5.75
C ASN A 126 -4.17 -10.71 -5.97
N ALA A 127 -3.62 -10.62 -7.17
CA ALA A 127 -2.24 -11.04 -7.44
C ALA A 127 -1.22 -10.21 -6.66
N TYR A 128 -1.45 -8.90 -6.53
CA TYR A 128 -0.60 -8.02 -5.72
C TYR A 128 -0.75 -8.30 -4.21
N PHE A 129 -1.97 -8.47 -3.70
CA PHE A 129 -2.19 -8.90 -2.32
C PHE A 129 -1.48 -10.21 -2.01
N ARG A 130 -1.58 -11.19 -2.91
CA ARG A 130 -0.90 -12.47 -2.76
C ARG A 130 0.61 -12.31 -2.74
N LYS A 131 1.16 -11.51 -3.66
CA LYS A 131 2.60 -11.23 -3.73
C LYS A 131 3.11 -10.57 -2.45
N ALA A 132 2.39 -9.59 -1.91
CA ALA A 132 2.71 -8.94 -0.65
C ALA A 132 2.70 -9.95 0.52
N ALA A 133 1.69 -10.82 0.59
CA ALA A 133 1.57 -11.84 1.62
C ALA A 133 2.69 -12.89 1.57
N ASP A 134 3.06 -13.33 0.36
CA ASP A 134 4.16 -14.28 0.12
C ASP A 134 5.53 -13.67 0.49
N LEU A 135 5.67 -12.34 0.42
CA LEU A 135 6.86 -11.61 0.87
C LEU A 135 6.84 -11.26 2.38
N GLY A 136 5.76 -11.58 3.09
CA GLY A 136 5.68 -11.42 4.53
C GLY A 136 4.97 -10.17 5.03
N SER A 137 4.31 -9.39 4.16
CA SER A 137 3.54 -8.21 4.60
C SER A 137 2.40 -8.65 5.54
N PRO A 138 2.35 -8.14 6.79
CA PRO A 138 1.33 -8.54 7.75
C PRO A 138 -0.08 -8.13 7.32
N ASP A 139 -0.23 -6.94 6.73
CA ASP A 139 -1.52 -6.43 6.25
C ASP A 139 -2.05 -7.30 5.10
N ALA A 140 -1.17 -7.69 4.18
CA ALA A 140 -1.53 -8.56 3.07
C ALA A 140 -1.85 -10.00 3.53
N GLN A 141 -1.12 -10.53 4.52
CA GLN A 141 -1.42 -11.84 5.11
C GLN A 141 -2.79 -11.85 5.77
N TYR A 142 -3.12 -10.79 6.52
CA TYR A 142 -4.45 -10.62 7.10
C TYR A 142 -5.53 -10.50 6.02
N TYR A 143 -5.32 -9.67 5.00
CA TYR A 143 -6.28 -9.50 3.91
C TYR A 143 -6.51 -10.80 3.13
N ALA A 144 -5.45 -11.53 2.81
CA ALA A 144 -5.55 -12.84 2.15
C ALA A 144 -6.31 -13.86 3.02
N ALA A 145 -6.09 -13.84 4.34
CA ALA A 145 -6.83 -14.68 5.28
C ALA A 145 -8.34 -14.39 5.24
N VAL A 146 -8.71 -13.10 5.24
CA VAL A 146 -10.11 -12.66 5.13
C VAL A 146 -10.73 -13.09 3.80
N LEU A 147 -10.02 -12.93 2.68
CA LEU A 147 -10.49 -13.36 1.37
C LEU A 147 -10.74 -14.88 1.32
N LEU A 148 -9.77 -15.67 1.78
CA LEU A 148 -9.88 -17.14 1.77
C LEU A 148 -10.97 -17.65 2.71
N GLY A 149 -11.20 -16.99 3.85
CA GLY A 149 -12.30 -17.32 4.76
C GLY A 149 -13.70 -17.16 4.15
N ARG A 150 -13.85 -16.35 3.10
CA ARG A 150 -15.12 -16.17 2.37
C ARG A 150 -15.34 -17.26 1.30
N VAL A 151 -14.29 -17.99 0.91
CA VAL A 151 -14.38 -19.05 -0.09
C VAL A 151 -14.88 -20.33 0.58
N LYS A 152 -15.83 -21.02 -0.07
CA LYS A 152 -16.37 -22.29 0.44
C LYS A 152 -15.24 -23.32 0.60
N GLY A 153 -15.02 -23.80 1.83
CA GLY A 153 -13.94 -24.72 2.17
C GLY A 153 -12.59 -24.06 2.51
N GLY A 154 -12.43 -22.75 2.27
CA GLY A 154 -11.20 -22.01 2.56
C GLY A 154 -10.87 -21.93 4.04
N ALA A 155 -11.89 -21.84 4.91
CA ALA A 155 -11.71 -21.88 6.37
C ALA A 155 -11.03 -23.17 6.85
N GLY A 156 -11.38 -24.33 6.29
CA GLY A 156 -10.75 -25.60 6.66
C GLY A 156 -9.28 -25.69 6.23
N VAL A 157 -8.95 -25.14 5.05
CA VAL A 157 -7.55 -25.08 4.60
C VAL A 157 -6.73 -24.13 5.46
N MET A 158 -7.32 -23.02 5.91
CA MET A 158 -6.67 -22.03 6.78
C MET A 158 -6.36 -22.56 8.19
N GLU A 159 -7.18 -23.45 8.74
CA GLU A 159 -6.95 -24.10 10.04
C GLU A 159 -5.80 -25.13 9.99
N GLU A 160 -5.42 -25.61 8.81
CA GLU A 160 -4.36 -26.61 8.59
C GLU A 160 -2.98 -26.01 8.24
N MET A 161 -2.88 -24.68 8.05
CA MET A 161 -1.63 -23.98 7.70
C MET A 161 -0.78 -23.59 8.91
#